data_AF-A0A2C0ZRK3-F1
#
_entry.id   AF-A0A2C0ZRK3-F1
#
_cell.length_a   1.000
_cell.length_b   1.000
_cell.length_c   1.000
_cell.angle_alpha   90.00
_cell.angle_beta   90.00
_cell.angle_gamma   90.00
#
_symmetry.space_group_name_H-M   'P 1'
#
loop_
_entity.id
_entity.type
_entity.pdbx_description
1 polymer ?
#
loop_
_entity_poly.entity_id
_entity_poly.type
_entity_poly.pdbx_seq_one_letter_code
_entity_poly.pdbx_strand_id
1 'polypeptide(L)' 'MRFIEGTFVTSSFPFNLEVTHLDGNKGYGLKAMATYFNIPLENIIAIGDEKNDISMFNIAG' A
#
# COMPACT_ATOMS: atom_id res chain seq x y z
N MET A 1 4.28 18.22 -9.92
CA MET A 1 5.14 17.30 -9.15
C MET A 1 5.85 16.42 -10.16
N ARG A 2 7.19 16.38 -10.19
CA ARG A 2 7.94 15.50 -11.11
C ARG A 2 7.98 14.12 -10.46
N PHE A 3 7.39 13.11 -11.10
CA PHE A 3 7.48 11.73 -10.64
C PHE A 3 8.83 11.15 -11.05
N ILE A 4 9.53 10.52 -10.10
CA ILE A 4 10.73 9.75 -10.38
C ILE A 4 10.25 8.34 -10.76
N GLU A 5 10.59 7.90 -11.96
CA GLU A 5 10.20 6.58 -12.44
C GLU A 5 10.71 5.48 -11.50
N GLY A 6 9.88 4.47 -11.24
CA GLY A 6 10.20 3.38 -10.32
C GLY A 6 10.01 3.68 -8.84
N THR A 7 9.48 4.86 -8.47
CA THR A 7 9.20 5.21 -7.06
C THR A 7 7.72 5.25 -6.74
N PHE A 8 7.36 4.77 -5.55
CA PHE A 8 6.07 5.02 -4.92
C PHE A 8 6.25 6.13 -3.89
N VAL A 9 5.39 7.15 -3.95
CA VAL A 9 5.49 8.34 -3.09
C VAL A 9 4.19 8.51 -2.33
N THR A 10 4.28 8.58 -1.01
CA THR A 10 3.13 8.73 -0.11
C THR A 10 3.50 9.53 1.13
N SER A 11 2.57 9.64 2.08
CA SER A 11 2.73 10.31 3.37
C SER A 11 1.79 9.65 4.38
N SER A 12 2.21 9.66 5.65
CA SER A 12 1.38 9.24 6.80
C SER A 12 1.15 10.36 7.80
N PHE A 13 1.78 11.52 7.60
CA PHE A 13 1.67 12.69 8.47
C PHE A 13 1.88 13.98 7.66
N PRO A 14 1.31 15.13 8.07
CA PRO A 14 1.38 16.38 7.32
C PRO A 14 2.79 16.87 6.92
N PHE A 15 3.82 16.48 7.67
CA PHE A 15 5.19 16.95 7.48
C PHE A 15 6.18 15.83 7.12
N ASN A 16 5.69 14.70 6.58
CA ASN A 16 6.57 13.64 6.07
C ASN A 16 6.34 13.34 4.58
N LEU A 17 7.37 12.78 3.97
CA LEU A 17 7.32 12.20 2.63
C LEU A 17 7.96 10.81 2.71
N GLU A 18 7.20 9.81 2.29
CA GLU A 18 7.66 8.43 2.19
C GLU A 18 7.93 8.15 0.71
N VAL A 19 9.16 7.70 0.40
CA VAL A 19 9.55 7.31 -0.95
C VAL A 19 10.09 5.89 -0.88
N THR A 20 9.47 4.98 -1.61
CA THR A 20 9.84 3.57 -1.67
C THR A 20 9.96 3.10 -3.12
N HIS A 21 10.38 1.85 -3.32
CA HIS A 21 10.24 1.18 -4.62
C HIS A 21 8.77 1.19 -5.07
N LEU A 22 8.50 1.14 -6.38
CA LEU A 22 7.13 1.12 -6.93
C LEU A 22 6.22 0.09 -6.25
N ASP A 23 6.79 -1.08 -5.94
CA ASP A 23 6.08 -2.18 -5.26
C ASP A 23 6.19 -2.16 -3.73
N GLY A 24 6.92 -1.21 -3.16
CA GLY A 24 7.18 -1.09 -1.72
C GLY A 24 6.06 -0.34 -0.98
N ASN A 25 4.81 -0.74 -1.16
CA ASN A 25 3.65 -0.11 -0.52
C ASN A 25 2.79 -1.11 0.27
N LYS A 26 1.91 -0.59 1.15
CA LYS A 26 1.06 -1.41 2.04
C LYS A 26 0.18 -2.39 1.27
N GLY A 27 -0.31 -1.99 0.09
CA GLY A 27 -1.09 -2.86 -0.80
C GLY A 27 -0.34 -4.10 -1.28
N TYR A 28 0.86 -3.93 -1.85
CA TYR A 28 1.66 -5.08 -2.26
C TYR A 28 2.13 -5.93 -1.07
N GLY A 29 2.41 -5.29 0.07
CA GLY A 29 2.66 -6.00 1.33
C GLY A 29 1.48 -6.88 1.73
N LEU A 30 0.25 -6.35 1.69
CA LEU A 30 -0.97 -7.09 1.97
C LEU A 30 -1.14 -8.27 1.00
N LYS A 31 -0.95 -8.06 -0.31
CA LYS A 31 -1.05 -9.11 -1.34
C LYS A 31 -0.02 -10.22 -1.13
N ALA A 32 1.21 -9.87 -0.77
CA ALA A 32 2.26 -10.84 -0.46
C ALA A 32 1.87 -11.71 0.74
N MET A 33 1.34 -11.10 1.80
CA MET A 33 0.86 -11.82 2.99
C MET A 33 -0.34 -12.72 2.67
N ALA A 34 -1.33 -12.22 1.92
CA ALA A 34 -2.49 -12.99 1.48
C ALA A 34 -2.08 -14.24 0.70
N THR A 35 -1.11 -14.08 -0.21
CA THR A 35 -0.53 -15.19 -0.99
C THR A 35 0.16 -16.20 -0.09
N TYR A 36 0.99 -15.74 0.85
CA TYR A 36 1.74 -16.61 1.77
C TYR A 36 0.80 -17.47 2.64
N PHE A 37 -0.30 -16.90 3.13
CA PHE A 37 -1.29 -17.61 3.95
C PHE A 37 -2.39 -18.31 3.14
N ASN A 38 -2.36 -18.22 1.81
CA ASN A 38 -3.39 -18.75 0.92
C ASN A 38 -4.81 -18.26 1.29
N ILE A 39 -4.93 -16.96 1.57
CA ILE A 39 -6.19 -16.28 1.88
C ILE A 39 -6.62 -15.48 0.64
N PRO A 40 -7.79 -15.76 0.06
CA PRO A 40 -8.36 -14.95 -1.03
C PRO A 40 -8.56 -13.49 -0.60
N LEU A 41 -8.33 -12.52 -1.50
CA LEU A 41 -8.40 -11.09 -1.18
C LEU A 41 -9.81 -10.65 -0.76
N GLU A 42 -10.85 -11.32 -1.28
CA GLU A 42 -12.26 -11.11 -0.94
C GLU A 42 -12.59 -11.42 0.53
N ASN A 43 -11.72 -12.18 1.19
CA ASN A 43 -11.82 -12.52 2.61
C ASN A 43 -10.98 -11.59 3.50
N ILE A 44 -10.45 -10.49 2.96
CA ILE A 44 -9.58 -9.55 3.67
C ILE A 44 -10.28 -8.21 3.83
N ILE A 45 -10.16 -7.64 5.02
CA ILE A 45 -10.61 -6.28 5.32
C ILE A 45 -9.36 -5.44 5.61
N ALA A 46 -9.24 -4.29 4.93
CA ALA A 46 -8.23 -3.28 5.23
C ALA A 46 -8.84 -2.10 5.99
N ILE A 47 -8.16 -1.63 7.04
CA ILE A 47 -8.58 -0.49 7.87
C ILE A 47 -7.38 0.46 8.02
N GLY A 48 -7.60 1.74 7.78
CA GLY A 48 -6.58 2.79 7.88
C GLY A 48 -7.20 4.17 7.77
N ASP A 49 -6.38 5.20 7.87
CA ASP A 49 -6.80 6.60 8.01
C ASP A 49 -6.01 7.57 7.14
N GLU A 50 -4.83 7.16 6.65
CA GLU A 50 -3.89 8.07 6.00
C GLU A 50 -3.59 7.72 4.53
N LYS A 51 -2.86 8.59 3.84
CA LYS A 51 -2.63 8.43 2.39
C LYS A 51 -1.87 7.15 2.05
N ASN A 52 -0.96 6.68 2.91
CA ASN A 52 -0.23 5.43 2.67
C ASN A 52 -1.10 4.17 2.78
N ASP A 53 -2.33 4.28 3.30
CA ASP A 53 -3.32 3.20 3.38
C ASP A 53 -4.16 3.03 2.10
N ILE A 54 -4.20 4.03 1.22
CA ILE A 54 -5.00 3.96 -0.02
C ILE A 54 -4.64 2.71 -0.85
N SER A 55 -3.35 2.35 -0.89
CA SER A 55 -2.88 1.18 -1.63
C SER A 55 -3.45 -0.16 -1.15
N MET A 56 -3.70 -0.32 0.17
CA MET A 56 -4.31 -1.54 0.71
C MET A 56 -5.83 -1.56 0.54
N PHE A 57 -6.50 -0.40 0.57
CA PHE A 57 -7.94 -0.32 0.27
C PHE A 57 -8.26 -0.72 -1.17
N ASN A 58 -7.36 -0.43 -2.11
CA ASN A 58 -7.54 -0.82 -3.51
C ASN A 58 -7.34 -2.33 -3.76
N ILE A 59 -6.87 -3.08 -2.76
CA ILE A 59 -6.51 -4.50 -2.90
C ILE A 59 -7.40 -5.41 -2.04
N ALA A 60 -7.83 -4.95 -0.86
CA ALA A 60 -8.71 -5.71 0.02
C ALA A 60 -10.16 -5.72 -0.48
N GLY A 61 -10.87 -6.82 -0.22
CA GLY A 61 -12.23 -7.06 -0.71
C GLY A 61 -12.26 -7.69 -2.09
#